data_AF-A0A836B705-F1
#
_entry.id   AF-A0A836B705-F1
#
_cell.length_a   1.000
_cell.length_b   1.000
_cell.length_c   1.000
_cell.angle_alpha   90.00
_cell.angle_beta   90.00
_cell.angle_gamma   90.00
#
_symmetry.space_group_name_H-M   'P 1'
#
loop_
_entity.id
_entity.type
_entity.pdbx_description
1 polymer ?
#
loop_
_entity_poly.entity_id
_entity_poly.type
_entity_poly.pdbx_seq_one_letter_code
_entity_poly.pdbx_strand_id
1 'polypeptide(L)'
;MVVDCVLTSLDSQQCQSVTIIEYRVPAGRIDGDFLHKTLVVVTTACGFGGPQTSNVEKAYMKFRGHAYQMETCSFNKTNYDRSAFRVVRTAIPCSDELKRCRWEGGGIQDILTVANQAITNGRQRLEGGDANIAFNRYVILLPYGGHGCTWGGMGLTPGDTIWLPGRAFDRLGIVMQETLHNIGLLHGYGPDWRCGGNDVYPHCEYGDASTSMGIGDSCPSAPEQYRLGWSAPIADLNSANFPEDNRYRKYLLPATFTNDRNLIRIRPNWLGAAYTKNLYLALRQKGGGDWNLLEKYNNKVNVHTSSVPEDNADSALIDSSNTQPEIIATLAKNTAWTYGAARVAVRTGDFVDANNIEVFVCRFQSSSSDCRMP
;
A
#
# COMPACT_ATOMS: atom_id res chain seq x y z
N MET A 1 -11.25 12.05 -10.24
CA MET A 1 -12.70 11.84 -10.39
C MET A 1 -13.30 13.18 -10.78
N VAL A 2 -13.93 13.28 -11.94
CA VAL A 2 -14.76 14.44 -12.29
C VAL A 2 -16.20 13.97 -12.21
N VAL A 3 -16.98 14.57 -11.33
CA VAL A 3 -18.43 14.36 -11.28
C VAL A 3 -19.01 15.24 -12.38
N ASP A 4 -19.31 14.65 -13.54
CA ASP A 4 -19.98 15.37 -14.61
C ASP A 4 -21.49 15.27 -14.35
N CYS A 5 -22.09 16.38 -13.92
CA CYS A 5 -23.51 16.44 -13.65
C CYS A 5 -24.22 16.85 -14.94
N VAL A 6 -24.93 15.91 -15.56
CA VAL A 6 -25.76 16.23 -16.72
C VAL A 6 -27.03 16.91 -16.21
N LEU A 7 -27.06 18.24 -16.33
CA LEU A 7 -28.23 19.04 -16.02
C LEU A 7 -29.26 18.93 -17.16
N THR A 8 -30.52 18.68 -16.81
CA THR A 8 -31.64 18.58 -17.77
C THR A 8 -32.05 19.92 -18.35
N SER A 9 -31.71 21.01 -17.67
CA SER A 9 -31.87 22.39 -18.10
C SER A 9 -30.97 23.30 -17.27
N LEU A 10 -30.68 24.50 -17.76
CA LEU A 10 -29.83 25.50 -17.09
C LEU A 10 -30.34 25.93 -15.70
N ASP A 11 -31.59 25.60 -15.35
CA ASP A 11 -32.23 26.00 -14.07
C ASP A 11 -32.46 24.86 -13.08
N SER A 12 -32.03 23.62 -13.39
CA SER A 12 -32.17 22.47 -12.48
C SER A 12 -31.05 22.43 -11.44
N GLN A 13 -31.40 22.44 -10.14
CA GLN A 13 -30.47 22.11 -9.03
C GLN A 13 -30.38 20.61 -8.74
N GLN A 14 -31.04 19.75 -9.51
CA GLN A 14 -31.07 18.30 -9.26
C GLN A 14 -30.25 17.55 -10.31
N CYS A 15 -29.23 16.84 -9.85
CA CYS A 15 -28.42 15.94 -10.67
C CYS A 15 -29.21 14.68 -10.99
N GLN A 16 -29.56 14.46 -12.27
CA GLN A 16 -30.48 13.38 -12.66
C GLN A 16 -29.80 12.01 -12.78
N SER A 17 -28.51 11.99 -13.12
CA SER A 17 -27.68 10.79 -13.08
C SER A 17 -26.23 11.15 -12.78
N VAL A 18 -25.61 10.36 -11.92
CA VAL A 18 -24.15 10.36 -11.74
C VAL A 18 -23.63 9.25 -12.62
N THR A 19 -23.08 9.59 -13.79
CA THR A 19 -22.31 8.62 -14.55
C THR A 19 -20.96 8.50 -13.86
N ILE A 20 -20.74 7.37 -13.18
CA ILE A 20 -19.40 7.03 -12.68
C ILE A 20 -18.56 6.71 -13.91
N ILE A 21 -17.82 7.70 -14.40
CA ILE A 21 -16.74 7.44 -15.34
C ILE A 21 -15.61 6.84 -14.49
N GLU A 22 -15.40 5.53 -14.63
CA GLU A 22 -14.20 4.85 -14.16
C GLU A 22 -13.00 5.59 -14.76
N TYR A 23 -12.42 6.53 -14.03
CA TYR A 23 -11.07 6.98 -14.32
C TYR A 23 -10.17 5.82 -13.95
N ARG A 24 -9.91 4.98 -14.96
CA ARG A 24 -8.74 4.14 -15.05
C ARG A 24 -7.52 5.06 -15.11
N VAL A 25 -7.18 5.71 -14.00
CA VAL A 25 -5.82 6.25 -13.86
C VAL A 25 -4.94 5.00 -13.87
N PRO A 26 -3.99 4.88 -14.81
CA PRO A 26 -3.00 3.83 -14.70
C PRO A 26 -2.45 3.92 -13.28
N ALA A 27 -2.41 2.81 -12.55
CA ALA A 27 -1.45 2.69 -11.46
C ALA A 27 -0.08 2.69 -12.13
N GLY A 28 0.36 3.87 -12.52
CA GLY A 28 1.63 4.12 -13.13
C GLY A 28 2.64 4.33 -12.03
N ARG A 29 3.88 4.03 -12.37
CA ARG A 29 5.04 4.49 -11.64
C ARG A 29 4.87 5.97 -11.28
N ILE A 30 5.11 6.33 -10.03
CA ILE A 30 5.14 7.74 -9.63
C ILE A 30 6.46 8.30 -10.14
N ASP A 31 6.43 8.83 -11.36
CA ASP A 31 7.58 9.47 -11.99
C ASP A 31 7.74 10.88 -11.40
N GLY A 32 8.63 10.99 -10.42
CA GLY A 32 9.00 12.26 -9.76
C GLY A 32 8.43 12.43 -8.35
N ASP A 33 8.63 13.61 -7.79
CA ASP A 33 8.20 13.92 -6.42
C ASP A 33 6.70 14.20 -6.38
N PHE A 34 5.95 13.34 -5.68
CA PHE A 34 4.53 13.49 -5.46
C PHE A 34 4.26 14.18 -4.12
N LEU A 35 3.58 15.33 -4.15
CA LEU A 35 3.35 16.16 -2.98
C LEU A 35 1.89 16.10 -2.51
N HIS A 36 1.67 15.58 -1.30
CA HIS A 36 0.37 15.46 -0.63
C HIS A 36 -0.04 16.78 0.03
N LYS A 37 -0.96 17.50 -0.61
CA LYS A 37 -1.69 18.63 -0.02
C LYS A 37 -2.97 18.10 0.59
N THR A 38 -2.91 17.81 1.90
CA THR A 38 -3.93 17.00 2.57
C THR A 38 -4.87 17.84 3.44
N LEU A 39 -6.18 17.66 3.25
CA LEU A 39 -7.22 18.15 4.15
C LEU A 39 -7.78 16.97 4.95
N VAL A 40 -7.59 16.99 6.26
CA VAL A 40 -8.23 16.03 7.18
C VAL A 40 -9.48 16.67 7.76
N VAL A 41 -10.62 16.05 7.52
CA VAL A 41 -11.93 16.48 8.01
C VAL A 41 -12.38 15.58 9.14
N VAL A 42 -12.37 16.11 10.36
CA VAL A 42 -12.94 15.47 11.54
C VAL A 42 -14.44 15.72 11.56
N THR A 43 -15.22 14.67 11.34
CA THR A 43 -16.67 14.81 11.28
C THR A 43 -17.32 14.62 12.65
N THR A 44 -18.45 15.30 12.85
CA THR A 44 -19.40 15.05 13.94
C THR A 44 -20.77 14.80 13.33
N ALA A 45 -21.47 13.76 13.78
CA ALA A 45 -22.78 13.39 13.24
C ALA A 45 -23.57 12.58 14.27
N CYS A 46 -24.90 12.61 14.19
CA CYS A 46 -25.78 11.78 15.03
C CYS A 46 -25.54 11.92 16.55
N GLY A 47 -25.10 13.10 17.02
CA GLY A 47 -24.72 13.32 18.42
C GLY A 47 -23.35 12.74 18.81
N PHE A 48 -22.64 12.10 17.89
CA PHE A 48 -21.29 11.57 18.09
C PHE A 48 -20.22 12.59 17.67
N GLY A 49 -19.19 12.70 18.51
CA GLY A 49 -17.98 13.48 18.22
C GLY A 49 -16.89 12.63 17.55
N GLY A 50 -15.91 13.28 16.93
CA GLY A 50 -14.66 12.66 16.45
C GLY A 50 -13.44 13.06 17.28
N PRO A 51 -12.23 12.57 16.97
CA PRO A 51 -10.97 12.91 17.64
C PRO A 51 -10.76 14.43 17.76
N GLN A 52 -9.97 14.88 18.73
CA GLN A 52 -9.55 16.28 18.76
C GLN A 52 -8.66 16.59 17.55
N THR A 53 -8.89 17.71 16.87
CA THR A 53 -8.15 18.09 15.66
C THR A 53 -6.65 18.20 15.92
N SER A 54 -6.26 18.72 17.10
CA SER A 54 -4.86 18.78 17.54
C SER A 54 -4.21 17.40 17.72
N ASN A 55 -4.96 16.38 18.15
CA ASN A 55 -4.44 15.01 18.25
C ASN A 55 -4.22 14.42 16.86
N VAL A 56 -5.12 14.69 15.92
CA VAL A 56 -5.01 14.25 14.52
C VAL A 56 -3.80 14.91 13.86
N GLU A 57 -3.65 16.23 13.99
CA GLU A 57 -2.51 16.97 13.48
C GLU A 57 -1.19 16.42 14.03
N LYS A 58 -1.14 16.17 15.35
CA LYS A 58 0.02 15.54 15.99
C LYS A 58 0.28 14.13 15.45
N ALA A 59 -0.75 13.31 15.17
CA ALA A 59 -0.56 11.97 14.63
C ALA A 59 0.05 11.99 13.23
N TYR A 60 -0.34 12.95 12.39
CA TYR A 60 0.22 13.12 11.04
C TYR A 60 1.65 13.66 11.07
N MET A 61 1.90 14.72 11.84
CA MET A 61 3.11 15.55 11.70
C MET A 61 4.22 15.28 12.72
N LYS A 62 3.97 14.49 13.77
CA LYS A 62 5.03 14.13 14.74
C LYS A 62 6.13 13.30 14.07
N PHE A 63 7.30 13.27 14.71
CA PHE A 63 8.32 12.27 14.39
C PHE A 63 7.73 10.85 14.51
N ARG A 64 7.94 10.01 13.49
CA ARG A 64 7.28 8.70 13.36
C ARG A 64 5.73 8.77 13.33
N GLY A 65 5.20 9.88 12.81
CA GLY A 65 3.81 10.02 12.39
C GLY A 65 3.60 9.61 10.93
N HIS A 66 2.39 9.81 10.40
CA HIS A 66 2.00 9.40 9.05
C HIS A 66 2.85 10.06 7.95
N ALA A 67 3.17 11.34 8.10
CA ALA A 67 4.01 12.04 7.12
C ALA A 67 5.41 11.43 7.08
N TYR A 68 6.02 11.22 8.25
CA TYR A 68 7.33 10.58 8.35
C TYR A 68 7.32 9.16 7.78
N GLN A 69 6.28 8.35 8.03
CA GLN A 69 6.19 7.00 7.47
C GLN A 69 6.17 7.02 5.93
N MET A 70 5.27 7.82 5.34
CA MET A 70 5.14 7.93 3.89
C MET A 70 6.43 8.42 3.23
N GLU A 71 7.05 9.47 3.79
CA GLU A 71 8.28 10.06 3.28
C GLU A 71 9.46 9.07 3.33
N THR A 72 9.61 8.38 4.45
CA THR A 72 10.70 7.40 4.62
C THR A 72 10.51 6.14 3.79
N CYS A 73 9.30 5.59 3.70
CA CYS A 73 9.01 4.41 2.88
C CYS A 73 9.10 4.68 1.37
N SER A 74 8.91 5.94 0.95
CA SER A 74 8.97 6.35 -0.45
C SER A 74 10.34 6.91 -0.87
N PHE A 75 11.32 6.95 0.03
CA PHE A 75 12.61 7.61 -0.21
C PHE A 75 12.45 9.08 -0.63
N ASN A 76 11.50 9.77 0.01
CA ASN A 76 11.07 11.14 -0.31
C ASN A 76 10.49 11.33 -1.73
N LYS A 77 10.08 10.26 -2.42
CA LYS A 77 9.33 10.37 -3.68
C LYS A 77 7.87 10.74 -3.44
N THR A 78 7.36 10.52 -2.24
CA THR A 78 6.02 10.96 -1.80
C THR A 78 6.13 11.73 -0.49
N ASN A 79 5.82 13.03 -0.51
CA ASN A 79 6.00 13.92 0.63
C ASN A 79 4.69 14.56 1.07
N TYR A 80 4.56 14.91 2.35
CA TYR A 80 3.48 15.77 2.81
C TYR A 80 3.86 17.24 2.72
N ASP A 81 3.00 18.03 2.08
CA ASP A 81 3.12 19.49 2.09
C ASP A 81 2.68 20.01 3.46
N ARG A 82 3.65 20.22 4.35
CA ARG A 82 3.42 20.74 5.70
C ARG A 82 2.79 22.14 5.68
N SER A 83 3.05 22.94 4.65
CA SER A 83 2.45 24.28 4.51
C SER A 83 0.99 24.21 4.11
N ALA A 84 0.59 23.16 3.38
CA ALA A 84 -0.78 22.95 2.93
C ALA A 84 -1.60 22.01 3.84
N PHE A 85 -0.98 21.24 4.73
CA PHE A 85 -1.69 20.29 5.59
C PHE A 85 -2.66 20.99 6.54
N ARG A 86 -3.94 20.62 6.53
CA ARG A 86 -4.95 21.19 7.43
C ARG A 86 -5.80 20.10 8.07
N VAL A 87 -6.18 20.34 9.33
CA VAL A 87 -7.16 19.52 10.05
C VAL A 87 -8.31 20.43 10.49
N VAL A 88 -9.51 20.14 10.04
CA VAL A 88 -10.71 20.91 10.38
C VAL A 88 -11.76 20.01 11.00
N ARG A 89 -12.64 20.59 11.82
CA ARG A 89 -13.81 19.90 12.35
C ARG A 89 -15.06 20.41 11.65
N THR A 90 -15.94 19.51 11.25
CA THR A 90 -17.23 19.89 10.69
C THR A 90 -18.36 18.94 11.11
N ALA A 91 -19.59 19.44 11.07
CA ALA A 91 -20.78 18.62 11.18
C ALA A 91 -21.20 18.10 9.81
N ILE A 92 -21.66 16.85 9.78
CA ILE A 92 -22.36 16.26 8.63
C ILE A 92 -23.75 15.77 9.09
N PRO A 93 -24.75 15.73 8.20
CA PRO A 93 -26.07 15.20 8.51
C PRO A 93 -25.99 13.78 9.06
N CYS A 94 -26.89 13.48 9.99
CA CYS A 94 -27.02 12.12 10.47
C CYS A 94 -27.73 11.26 9.42
N SER A 95 -27.17 10.09 9.10
CA SER A 95 -27.78 9.10 8.23
C SER A 95 -27.72 7.71 8.88
N ASP A 96 -28.54 6.77 8.41
CA ASP A 96 -28.54 5.41 8.95
C ASP A 96 -27.27 4.65 8.56
N GLU A 97 -26.68 4.96 7.41
CA GLU A 97 -25.41 4.43 6.93
C GLU A 97 -24.28 4.84 7.88
N LEU A 98 -24.24 6.11 8.29
CA LEU A 98 -23.28 6.60 9.29
C LEU A 98 -23.47 5.92 10.65
N LYS A 99 -24.71 5.66 11.08
CA LYS A 99 -24.98 4.95 12.36
C LYS A 99 -24.55 3.49 12.31
N ARG A 100 -24.80 2.81 11.21
CA ARG A 100 -24.50 1.37 11.04
C ARG A 100 -23.04 1.14 10.70
N CYS A 101 -22.38 2.13 10.12
CA CYS A 101 -21.04 2.03 9.56
C CYS A 101 -20.85 0.79 8.67
N ARG A 102 -21.95 0.39 8.00
CA ARG A 102 -22.05 -0.73 7.07
C ARG A 102 -22.46 -0.17 5.73
N TRP A 103 -21.64 -0.43 4.73
CA TRP A 103 -21.88 -0.03 3.33
C TRP A 103 -22.12 -1.25 2.44
N GLU A 104 -22.42 -2.38 3.06
CA GLU A 104 -22.86 -3.59 2.39
C GLU A 104 -24.33 -3.40 1.96
N GLY A 105 -24.58 -3.30 0.66
CA GLY A 105 -25.92 -3.29 0.06
C GLY A 105 -26.55 -1.93 -0.24
N GLY A 106 -26.05 -0.84 0.34
CA GLY A 106 -26.34 0.56 -0.07
C GLY A 106 -25.10 1.08 -0.78
N GLY A 107 -25.19 1.30 -2.09
CA GLY A 107 -24.03 1.43 -2.97
C GLY A 107 -23.00 2.50 -2.55
N ILE A 108 -21.83 2.45 -3.18
CA ILE A 108 -20.72 3.43 -3.06
C ILE A 108 -21.17 4.91 -3.05
N GLN A 109 -22.37 5.20 -3.56
CA GLN A 109 -22.95 6.52 -3.58
C GLN A 109 -23.19 7.14 -2.20
N ASP A 110 -23.54 6.36 -1.18
CA ASP A 110 -23.82 6.90 0.16
C ASP A 110 -22.54 7.39 0.83
N ILE A 111 -21.44 6.64 0.68
CA ILE A 111 -20.15 7.05 1.23
C ILE A 111 -19.55 8.25 0.49
N LEU A 112 -19.77 8.33 -0.83
CA LEU A 112 -19.38 9.48 -1.63
C LEU A 112 -20.19 10.74 -1.25
N THR A 113 -21.48 10.60 -0.95
CA THR A 113 -22.31 11.70 -0.47
C THR A 113 -21.76 12.25 0.85
N VAL A 114 -21.46 11.37 1.81
CA VAL A 114 -20.82 11.74 3.08
C VAL A 114 -19.49 12.44 2.86
N ALA A 115 -18.67 11.92 1.95
CA ALA A 115 -17.37 12.51 1.62
C ALA A 115 -17.49 13.92 1.04
N ASN A 116 -18.31 14.08 0.01
CA ASN A 116 -18.50 15.35 -0.67
C ASN A 116 -19.00 16.42 0.30
N GLN A 117 -19.91 16.05 1.20
CA GLN A 117 -20.40 16.97 2.22
C GLN A 117 -19.37 17.28 3.29
N ALA A 118 -18.62 16.29 3.78
CA ALA A 118 -17.53 16.50 4.71
C ALA A 118 -16.46 17.43 4.12
N ILE A 119 -16.05 17.20 2.88
CA ILE A 119 -15.07 18.03 2.16
C ILE A 119 -15.62 19.44 1.95
N THR A 120 -16.85 19.58 1.45
CA THR A 120 -17.48 20.90 1.22
C THR A 120 -17.54 21.71 2.52
N ASN A 121 -18.10 21.12 3.58
CA ASN A 121 -18.23 21.80 4.86
C ASN A 121 -16.85 22.06 5.49
N GLY A 122 -15.90 21.14 5.32
CA GLY A 122 -14.52 21.29 5.80
C GLY A 122 -13.81 22.45 5.11
N ARG A 123 -13.97 22.61 3.79
CA ARG A 123 -13.42 23.75 3.04
C ARG A 123 -14.03 25.08 3.48
N GLN A 124 -15.31 25.12 3.82
CA GLN A 124 -15.97 26.30 4.37
C GLN A 124 -15.44 26.71 5.76
N ARG A 125 -14.71 25.83 6.46
CA ARG A 125 -14.04 26.13 7.74
C ARG A 125 -12.63 26.71 7.57
N LEU A 126 -12.11 26.74 6.35
CA LEU A 126 -10.80 27.33 6.09
C LEU A 126 -10.93 28.84 6.00
N GLU A 127 -10.00 29.54 6.63
CA GLU A 127 -9.99 31.00 6.73
C GLU A 127 -8.74 31.59 6.07
N GLY A 128 -8.83 32.86 5.64
CA GLY A 128 -7.69 33.60 5.08
C GLY A 128 -7.03 32.88 3.90
N GLY A 129 -5.68 32.80 3.93
CA GLY A 129 -4.90 32.16 2.86
C GLY A 129 -5.18 30.67 2.68
N ASP A 130 -5.71 30.00 3.70
CA ASP A 130 -5.94 28.55 3.67
C ASP A 130 -7.12 28.16 2.76
N ALA A 131 -8.10 29.06 2.60
CA ALA A 131 -9.25 28.85 1.72
C ALA A 131 -8.84 28.66 0.25
N ASN A 132 -7.68 29.18 -0.14
CA ASN A 132 -7.14 29.11 -1.50
C ASN A 132 -6.25 27.88 -1.75
N ILE A 133 -6.01 27.03 -0.74
CA ILE A 133 -5.19 25.83 -0.90
C ILE A 133 -5.92 24.83 -1.81
N ALA A 134 -5.26 24.45 -2.90
CA ALA A 134 -5.69 23.36 -3.77
C ALA A 134 -5.25 22.01 -3.17
N PHE A 135 -6.08 21.46 -2.28
CA PHE A 135 -5.89 20.11 -1.75
C PHE A 135 -6.05 19.04 -2.83
N ASN A 136 -5.22 18.01 -2.75
CA ASN A 136 -5.25 16.86 -3.65
C ASN A 136 -5.41 15.53 -2.89
N ARG A 137 -5.54 15.58 -1.56
CA ARG A 137 -5.79 14.42 -0.69
C ARG A 137 -6.80 14.81 0.40
N TYR A 138 -7.76 13.92 0.64
CA TYR A 138 -8.84 14.12 1.60
C TYR A 138 -8.91 12.93 2.54
N VAL A 139 -8.89 13.21 3.84
CA VAL A 139 -9.06 12.19 4.88
C VAL A 139 -10.31 12.53 5.68
N ILE A 140 -11.29 11.63 5.68
CA ILE A 140 -12.54 11.83 6.39
C ILE A 140 -12.53 10.95 7.63
N LEU A 141 -12.42 11.57 8.80
CA LEU A 141 -12.53 10.86 10.08
C LEU A 141 -13.98 10.82 10.52
N LEU A 142 -14.56 9.62 10.55
CA LEU A 142 -15.91 9.37 11.01
C LEU A 142 -16.04 9.53 12.53
N PRO A 143 -17.23 9.84 13.07
CA PRO A 143 -17.42 10.01 14.52
C PRO A 143 -17.21 8.70 15.31
N TYR A 144 -16.98 8.81 16.62
CA TYR A 144 -16.64 7.69 17.51
C TYR A 144 -17.77 6.68 17.82
N GLY A 145 -18.99 6.83 17.32
CA GLY A 145 -20.16 6.25 18.01
C GLY A 145 -21.21 5.45 17.24
N GLY A 146 -21.08 5.16 15.94
CA GLY A 146 -21.99 4.23 15.26
C GLY A 146 -21.42 2.82 15.26
N HIS A 147 -21.95 1.90 16.08
CA HIS A 147 -21.64 0.44 16.15
C HIS A 147 -20.38 -0.02 15.40
N GLY A 148 -19.23 0.51 15.81
CA GLY A 148 -17.89 0.31 15.26
C GLY A 148 -17.85 -0.30 13.85
N CYS A 149 -17.67 0.54 12.84
CA CYS A 149 -17.19 0.17 11.50
C CYS A 149 -16.39 -1.14 11.52
N THR A 150 -16.86 -2.18 10.83
CA THR A 150 -16.26 -3.52 10.87
C THR A 150 -14.92 -3.60 10.13
N TRP A 151 -14.63 -2.58 9.33
CA TRP A 151 -13.41 -2.38 8.56
C TRP A 151 -12.48 -1.37 9.27
N GLY A 152 -11.19 -1.40 8.91
CA GLY A 152 -10.14 -0.56 9.51
C GLY A 152 -10.03 0.84 8.90
N GLY A 153 -10.16 0.90 7.57
CA GLY A 153 -10.22 2.09 6.73
C GLY A 153 -10.90 1.73 5.41
N MET A 154 -11.19 2.74 4.58
CA MET A 154 -11.49 2.55 3.16
C MET A 154 -10.88 3.69 2.34
N GLY A 155 -10.57 3.41 1.08
CA GLY A 155 -9.99 4.38 0.16
C GLY A 155 -10.49 4.16 -1.25
N LEU A 156 -10.52 5.24 -2.03
CA LEU A 156 -10.71 5.14 -3.47
C LEU A 156 -9.46 4.54 -4.13
N THR A 157 -9.66 3.61 -5.07
CA THR A 157 -8.57 2.89 -5.77
C THR A 157 -8.73 2.96 -7.29
N PRO A 158 -7.92 3.77 -8.00
CA PRO A 158 -7.18 4.92 -7.51
C PRO A 158 -8.10 6.10 -7.15
N GLY A 159 -7.58 7.12 -6.48
CA GLY A 159 -8.38 8.29 -6.09
C GLY A 159 -7.62 9.29 -5.22
N ASP A 160 -8.36 10.02 -4.39
CA ASP A 160 -7.82 11.08 -3.53
C ASP A 160 -8.44 11.13 -2.14
N THR A 161 -9.37 10.22 -1.84
CA THR A 161 -10.19 10.27 -0.64
C THR A 161 -10.08 8.95 0.12
N ILE A 162 -9.93 9.07 1.44
CA ILE A 162 -9.97 7.96 2.39
C ILE A 162 -10.96 8.23 3.51
N TRP A 163 -11.56 7.18 4.05
CA TRP A 163 -12.45 7.18 5.20
C TRP A 163 -11.85 6.35 6.31
N LEU A 164 -11.80 6.93 7.50
CA LEU A 164 -11.27 6.25 8.67
C LEU A 164 -12.30 6.31 9.79
N PRO A 165 -12.53 5.22 10.53
CA PRO A 165 -13.21 5.31 11.81
C PRO A 165 -12.42 6.28 12.70
N GLY A 166 -13.08 7.10 13.50
CA GLY A 166 -12.39 8.08 14.36
C GLY A 166 -11.35 7.48 15.30
N ARG A 167 -11.40 6.16 15.55
CA ARG A 167 -10.42 5.38 16.34
C ARG A 167 -9.17 4.91 15.57
N ALA A 168 -9.15 5.04 14.25
CA ALA A 168 -8.07 4.55 13.39
C ALA A 168 -7.10 5.66 12.95
N PHE A 169 -7.34 6.92 13.34
CA PHE A 169 -6.58 8.07 12.86
C PHE A 169 -5.09 8.03 13.24
N ASP A 170 -4.68 7.24 14.23
CA ASP A 170 -3.30 7.08 14.69
C ASP A 170 -2.71 5.70 14.35
N ARG A 171 -3.44 4.88 13.59
CA ARG A 171 -3.01 3.57 13.12
C ARG A 171 -2.22 3.73 11.83
N LEU A 172 -0.89 3.74 11.97
CA LEU A 172 0.08 3.96 10.89
C LEU A 172 -0.19 3.09 9.66
N GLY A 173 -0.31 1.76 9.84
CA GLY A 173 -0.55 0.81 8.76
C GLY A 173 -1.84 1.11 8.01
N ILE A 174 -2.94 1.38 8.73
CA ILE A 174 -4.25 1.68 8.12
C ILE A 174 -4.20 2.99 7.33
N VAL A 175 -3.71 4.08 7.93
CA VAL A 175 -3.65 5.38 7.22
C VAL A 175 -2.76 5.28 5.99
N MET A 176 -1.63 4.58 6.10
CA MET A 176 -0.76 4.32 4.96
C MET A 176 -1.48 3.48 3.89
N GLN A 177 -2.11 2.38 4.26
CA GLN A 177 -2.85 1.50 3.36
C GLN A 177 -3.90 2.25 2.53
N GLU A 178 -4.79 3.00 3.20
CA GLU A 178 -5.83 3.73 2.49
C GLU A 178 -5.25 4.83 1.59
N THR A 179 -4.15 5.45 2.02
CA THR A 179 -3.44 6.44 1.19
C THR A 179 -2.78 5.78 -0.03
N LEU A 180 -2.32 4.54 0.09
CA LEU A 180 -1.71 3.78 -1.00
C LEU A 180 -2.74 3.28 -2.01
N HIS A 181 -3.98 3.01 -1.57
CA HIS A 181 -5.11 2.77 -2.48
C HIS A 181 -5.33 3.95 -3.43
N ASN A 182 -5.25 5.19 -2.93
CA ASN A 182 -5.40 6.39 -3.76
C ASN A 182 -4.38 6.48 -4.91
N ILE A 183 -3.22 5.83 -4.78
CA ILE A 183 -2.17 5.76 -5.81
C ILE A 183 -2.08 4.38 -6.48
N GLY A 184 -3.13 3.56 -6.33
CA GLY A 184 -3.34 2.38 -7.16
C GLY A 184 -2.66 1.10 -6.66
N LEU A 185 -2.31 1.03 -5.37
CA LEU A 185 -1.96 -0.25 -4.76
C LEU A 185 -3.20 -1.02 -4.31
N LEU A 186 -3.07 -2.34 -4.31
CA LEU A 186 -4.06 -3.30 -3.84
C LEU A 186 -3.53 -4.05 -2.63
N HIS A 187 -4.41 -4.83 -2.00
CA HIS A 187 -4.10 -5.53 -0.77
C HIS A 187 -2.95 -6.53 -0.95
N GLY A 188 -2.14 -6.64 0.11
CA GLY A 188 -1.08 -7.62 0.26
C GLY A 188 -1.64 -8.92 0.83
N TYR A 189 -1.21 -10.04 0.24
CA TYR A 189 -1.67 -11.39 0.56
C TYR A 189 -0.61 -12.14 1.34
N GLY A 190 -1.06 -12.98 2.25
CA GLY A 190 -0.13 -13.79 3.04
C GLY A 190 -0.85 -14.85 3.85
N PRO A 191 -0.08 -15.67 4.58
CA PRO A 191 -0.64 -16.67 5.46
C PRO A 191 -1.30 -16.03 6.67
N ASP A 192 -2.60 -16.28 6.84
CA ASP A 192 -3.39 -15.81 7.98
C ASP A 192 -4.29 -16.93 8.53
N TRP A 193 -4.33 -17.04 9.86
CA TRP A 193 -5.15 -18.02 10.57
C TRP A 193 -6.66 -17.79 10.35
N ARG A 194 -7.07 -16.55 10.07
CA ARG A 194 -8.48 -16.17 9.86
C ARG A 194 -9.08 -16.76 8.59
N CYS A 195 -8.24 -17.22 7.67
CA CYS A 195 -8.65 -17.68 6.35
C CYS A 195 -8.73 -19.21 6.25
N GLY A 196 -8.89 -19.88 7.39
CA GLY A 196 -9.24 -21.30 7.45
C GLY A 196 -8.13 -22.24 7.86
N GLY A 197 -6.91 -21.75 8.15
CA GLY A 197 -5.85 -22.43 8.93
C GLY A 197 -5.37 -23.82 8.49
N ASN A 198 -6.00 -24.39 7.46
CA ASN A 198 -5.79 -25.73 6.95
C ASN A 198 -5.27 -25.59 5.52
N ASP A 199 -4.31 -26.43 5.14
CA ASP A 199 -3.42 -26.37 3.96
C ASP A 199 -4.06 -26.22 2.56
N VAL A 200 -5.37 -25.97 2.46
CA VAL A 200 -6.15 -25.90 1.21
C VAL A 200 -6.25 -24.46 0.64
N TYR A 201 -6.22 -23.43 1.48
CA TYR A 201 -6.19 -22.01 1.04
C TYR A 201 -5.16 -21.22 1.85
N PRO A 202 -3.86 -21.34 1.53
CA PRO A 202 -2.83 -20.93 2.49
C PRO A 202 -2.64 -19.41 2.58
N HIS A 203 -3.22 -18.61 1.67
CA HIS A 203 -3.00 -17.17 1.61
C HIS A 203 -4.31 -16.43 1.34
N CYS A 204 -4.50 -15.31 2.03
CA CYS A 204 -5.68 -14.47 1.84
C CYS A 204 -5.33 -12.99 1.87
N GLU A 205 -6.28 -12.22 1.37
CA GLU A 205 -6.27 -10.77 1.40
C GLU A 205 -6.00 -10.29 2.82
N TYR A 206 -5.13 -9.28 2.96
CA TYR A 206 -4.65 -8.76 4.24
C TYR A 206 -3.76 -9.69 5.07
N GLY A 207 -3.44 -10.91 4.60
CA GLY A 207 -2.65 -11.86 5.38
C GLY A 207 -1.16 -11.50 5.53
N ASP A 208 -0.66 -10.51 4.79
CA ASP A 208 0.72 -10.05 4.91
C ASP A 208 0.91 -9.02 6.02
N ALA A 209 1.33 -9.47 7.20
CA ALA A 209 1.66 -8.56 8.31
C ALA A 209 3.02 -7.83 8.15
N SER A 210 3.71 -7.98 7.02
CA SER A 210 4.98 -7.31 6.72
C SER A 210 4.84 -6.05 5.87
N THR A 211 3.62 -5.69 5.45
CA THR A 211 3.33 -4.50 4.64
C THR A 211 2.08 -3.80 5.14
N SER A 212 2.02 -2.47 4.97
CA SER A 212 0.80 -1.68 5.14
C SER A 212 -0.32 -2.13 4.22
N MET A 213 -0.03 -2.68 3.03
CA MET A 213 -1.10 -3.19 2.16
C MET A 213 -1.74 -4.47 2.67
N GLY A 214 -1.14 -5.13 3.66
CA GLY A 214 -1.73 -6.26 4.37
C GLY A 214 -2.34 -5.81 5.70
N ILE A 215 -1.71 -6.16 6.82
CA ILE A 215 -2.11 -5.71 8.18
C ILE A 215 -0.95 -5.10 8.98
N GLY A 216 0.21 -4.91 8.37
CA GLY A 216 1.41 -4.44 9.04
C GLY A 216 1.40 -2.92 9.27
N ASP A 217 1.96 -2.48 10.40
CA ASP A 217 2.28 -1.05 10.63
C ASP A 217 3.68 -0.72 10.06
N SER A 218 3.92 -1.09 8.80
CA SER A 218 5.25 -1.07 8.16
C SER A 218 5.19 -0.50 6.74
N CYS A 219 6.33 -0.29 6.10
CA CYS A 219 6.38 0.12 4.70
C CYS A 219 5.74 -0.90 3.75
N PRO A 220 5.40 -0.50 2.51
CA PRO A 220 4.93 -1.41 1.48
C PRO A 220 5.93 -2.53 1.21
N SER A 221 5.47 -3.66 0.68
CA SER A 221 6.34 -4.76 0.27
C SER A 221 7.23 -4.37 -0.92
N ALA A 222 8.27 -5.17 -1.20
CA ALA A 222 9.16 -4.92 -2.33
C ALA A 222 8.44 -4.78 -3.69
N PRO A 223 7.49 -5.66 -4.09
CA PRO A 223 6.74 -5.46 -5.33
C PRO A 223 5.87 -4.20 -5.32
N GLU A 224 5.27 -3.84 -4.19
CA GLU A 224 4.48 -2.62 -4.05
C GLU A 224 5.34 -1.36 -4.21
N GLN A 225 6.50 -1.31 -3.54
CA GLN A 225 7.46 -0.21 -3.69
C GLN A 225 8.01 -0.13 -5.12
N TYR A 226 8.29 -1.27 -5.75
CA TYR A 226 8.73 -1.31 -7.15
C TYR A 226 7.66 -0.76 -8.10
N ARG A 227 6.40 -1.19 -7.94
CA ARG A 227 5.26 -0.72 -8.73
C ARG A 227 5.08 0.80 -8.65
N LEU A 228 5.25 1.38 -7.46
CA LEU A 228 5.17 2.83 -7.27
C LEU A 228 6.40 3.58 -7.80
N GLY A 229 7.46 2.90 -8.22
CA GLY A 229 8.74 3.53 -8.55
C GLY A 229 9.54 4.01 -7.34
N TRP A 230 9.10 3.64 -6.12
CA TRP A 230 9.77 3.99 -4.88
C TRP A 230 11.08 3.23 -4.72
N SER A 231 11.11 1.96 -5.11
CA SER A 231 12.31 1.12 -5.08
C SER A 231 12.68 0.58 -6.46
N ALA A 232 13.95 0.24 -6.63
CA ALA A 232 14.53 -0.32 -7.84
C ALA A 232 15.43 -1.54 -7.52
N PRO A 233 15.56 -2.48 -8.46
CA PRO A 233 16.40 -3.65 -8.23
C PRO A 233 17.89 -3.31 -8.19
N ILE A 234 18.62 -3.96 -7.27
CA ILE A 234 20.07 -4.12 -7.39
C ILE A 234 20.42 -5.17 -8.46
N ALA A 235 19.51 -6.12 -8.69
CA ALA A 235 19.59 -7.12 -9.73
C ALA A 235 18.19 -7.49 -10.23
N ASP A 236 18.02 -7.51 -11.55
CA ASP A 236 16.78 -7.90 -12.22
C ASP A 236 17.06 -9.12 -13.11
N LEU A 237 16.73 -10.30 -12.61
CA LEU A 237 17.14 -11.59 -13.13
C LEU A 237 16.10 -12.18 -14.07
N ASN A 238 16.49 -12.56 -15.28
CA ASN A 238 15.63 -13.13 -16.31
C ASN A 238 16.44 -14.09 -17.21
N SER A 239 15.81 -14.69 -18.22
CA SER A 239 16.46 -15.65 -19.12
C SER A 239 17.71 -15.13 -19.83
N ALA A 240 17.84 -13.81 -20.02
CA ALA A 240 18.98 -13.20 -20.72
C ALA A 240 20.23 -13.03 -19.85
N ASN A 241 20.08 -12.93 -18.53
CA ASN A 241 21.20 -12.63 -17.62
C ASN A 241 21.32 -13.61 -16.44
N PHE A 242 20.39 -14.56 -16.31
CA PHE A 242 20.38 -15.57 -15.26
C PHE A 242 20.28 -16.98 -15.86
N PRO A 243 21.43 -17.52 -16.34
CA PRO A 243 21.47 -18.81 -17.02
C PRO A 243 21.17 -19.96 -16.08
N GLU A 244 20.67 -21.06 -16.65
CA GLU A 244 20.46 -22.33 -15.96
C GLU A 244 21.78 -23.13 -15.90
N ASP A 245 22.73 -22.64 -15.12
CA ASP A 245 24.08 -23.22 -15.01
C ASP A 245 24.36 -23.88 -13.65
N ASN A 246 23.33 -23.98 -12.80
CA ASN A 246 23.41 -24.52 -11.44
C ASN A 246 24.49 -23.84 -10.59
N ARG A 247 24.72 -22.53 -10.76
CA ARG A 247 25.65 -21.75 -9.93
C ARG A 247 24.92 -20.67 -9.16
N TYR A 248 25.26 -20.55 -7.88
CA TYR A 248 24.80 -19.43 -7.07
C TYR A 248 25.46 -18.13 -7.53
N ARG A 249 24.63 -17.11 -7.72
CA ARG A 249 25.05 -15.72 -7.91
C ARG A 249 24.93 -14.99 -6.58
N LYS A 250 26.03 -14.40 -6.13
CA LYS A 250 26.11 -13.66 -4.87
C LYS A 250 25.68 -12.20 -5.08
N TYR A 251 24.84 -11.71 -4.18
CA TYR A 251 24.41 -10.32 -4.08
C TYR A 251 24.59 -9.84 -2.65
N LEU A 252 24.93 -8.56 -2.50
CA LEU A 252 24.84 -7.87 -1.22
C LEU A 252 23.52 -7.12 -1.20
N LEU A 253 22.56 -7.60 -0.41
CA LEU A 253 21.22 -7.04 -0.35
C LEU A 253 21.14 -6.03 0.82
N PRO A 254 21.02 -4.72 0.54
CA PRO A 254 20.88 -3.72 1.58
C PRO A 254 19.47 -3.74 2.16
N ALA A 255 19.34 -3.27 3.40
CA ALA A 255 18.06 -3.12 4.07
C ALA A 255 17.19 -2.09 3.35
N THR A 256 15.89 -2.34 3.27
CA THR A 256 14.93 -1.48 2.55
C THR A 256 14.96 -0.03 3.00
N PHE A 257 15.24 0.27 4.26
CA PHE A 257 15.24 1.65 4.75
C PHE A 257 16.49 2.48 4.37
N THR A 258 17.51 1.88 3.76
CA THR A 258 18.83 2.53 3.57
C THR A 258 18.95 3.34 2.29
N ASN A 259 18.41 2.84 1.18
CA ASN A 259 18.40 3.50 -0.12
C ASN A 259 17.32 2.87 -1.01
N ASP A 260 17.03 3.51 -2.15
CA ASP A 260 15.95 3.09 -3.06
C ASP A 260 16.36 1.96 -4.03
N ARG A 261 17.59 1.46 -3.98
CA ARG A 261 18.07 0.26 -4.69
C ARG A 261 18.28 -0.89 -3.73
N ASN A 262 17.19 -1.57 -3.35
CA ASN A 262 17.16 -2.43 -2.16
C ASN A 262 16.48 -3.80 -2.34
N LEU A 263 16.22 -4.20 -3.59
CA LEU A 263 15.55 -5.47 -3.89
C LEU A 263 16.25 -6.25 -4.99
N ILE A 264 16.08 -7.57 -4.99
CA ILE A 264 16.36 -8.42 -6.16
C ILE A 264 15.01 -8.81 -6.76
N ARG A 265 14.86 -8.57 -8.06
CA ARG A 265 13.69 -9.00 -8.84
C ARG A 265 14.08 -10.20 -9.68
N ILE A 266 13.22 -11.21 -9.71
CA ILE A 266 13.40 -12.40 -10.55
C ILE A 266 12.17 -12.53 -11.43
N ARG A 267 12.38 -12.58 -12.74
CA ARG A 267 11.38 -12.73 -13.78
C ARG A 267 11.59 -14.07 -14.48
N PRO A 268 10.92 -15.15 -14.04
CA PRO A 268 11.09 -16.50 -14.60
C PRO A 268 10.48 -16.69 -16.00
N ASN A 269 10.75 -15.75 -16.92
CA ASN A 269 10.29 -15.81 -18.31
C ASN A 269 10.83 -17.04 -19.09
N TRP A 270 11.82 -17.75 -18.54
CA TRP A 270 12.28 -19.05 -19.02
C TRP A 270 11.26 -20.19 -18.84
N LEU A 271 10.20 -19.99 -18.06
CA LEU A 271 9.10 -20.94 -17.91
C LEU A 271 7.98 -20.74 -18.96
N GLY A 272 8.15 -19.77 -19.86
CA GLY A 272 7.18 -19.45 -20.90
C GLY A 272 5.99 -18.63 -20.39
N ALA A 273 5.08 -18.30 -21.31
CA ALA A 273 3.96 -17.39 -21.06
C ALA A 273 2.91 -17.90 -20.06
N ALA A 274 2.86 -19.21 -19.80
CA ALA A 274 1.93 -19.81 -18.85
C ALA A 274 2.28 -19.50 -17.38
N TYR A 275 3.52 -19.10 -17.11
CA TYR A 275 3.97 -18.78 -15.77
C TYR A 275 3.75 -17.28 -15.46
N THR A 276 3.04 -17.00 -14.37
CA THR A 276 2.43 -15.68 -14.14
C THR A 276 2.95 -14.93 -12.92
N LYS A 277 4.04 -15.36 -12.27
CA LYS A 277 4.53 -14.74 -11.03
C LYS A 277 5.99 -14.30 -11.06
N ASN A 278 6.28 -13.02 -10.89
CA ASN A 278 7.65 -12.56 -10.58
C ASN A 278 7.95 -12.75 -9.10
N LEU A 279 9.24 -12.88 -8.74
CA LEU A 279 9.68 -12.91 -7.34
C LEU A 279 10.44 -11.63 -6.97
N TYR A 280 10.34 -11.27 -5.69
CA TYR A 280 10.99 -10.13 -5.08
C TYR A 280 11.65 -10.57 -3.79
N LEU A 281 12.93 -10.23 -3.61
CA LEU A 281 13.67 -10.47 -2.38
C LEU A 281 14.10 -9.12 -1.81
N ALA A 282 13.77 -8.84 -0.56
CA ALA A 282 14.18 -7.62 0.12
C ALA A 282 14.56 -7.90 1.58
N LEU A 283 15.69 -7.36 2.03
CA LEU A 283 16.09 -7.40 3.44
C LEU A 283 15.23 -6.39 4.21
N ARG A 284 14.37 -6.88 5.09
CA ARG A 284 13.52 -6.05 5.95
C ARG A 284 14.11 -5.95 7.34
N GLN A 285 14.25 -4.73 7.84
CA GLN A 285 14.80 -4.41 9.15
C GLN A 285 14.05 -3.24 9.75
N LYS A 286 13.98 -3.18 11.08
CA LYS A 286 13.45 -2.02 11.80
C LYS A 286 14.33 -0.80 11.57
N GLY A 287 13.85 0.13 10.76
CA GLY A 287 14.54 1.37 10.42
C GLY A 287 13.73 2.17 9.42
N GLY A 288 14.04 3.47 9.25
CA GLY A 288 13.26 4.36 8.37
C GLY A 288 11.78 4.30 8.70
N GLY A 289 10.95 3.88 7.74
CA GLY A 289 9.48 3.68 7.84
C GLY A 289 9.01 2.33 8.41
N ASP A 290 9.94 1.38 8.57
CA ASP A 290 9.72 0.03 9.08
C ASP A 290 9.93 -0.07 10.61
N TRP A 291 9.86 1.03 11.36
CA TRP A 291 10.19 1.04 12.79
C TRP A 291 9.30 0.11 13.65
N ASN A 292 8.07 -0.17 13.19
CA ASN A 292 7.11 -1.07 13.82
C ASN A 292 7.06 -2.46 13.16
N LEU A 293 8.00 -2.79 12.26
CA LEU A 293 8.07 -4.08 11.60
C LEU A 293 8.09 -5.23 12.63
N LEU A 294 7.24 -6.23 12.44
CA LEU A 294 7.16 -7.37 13.36
C LEU A 294 8.45 -8.19 13.36
N GLU A 295 8.80 -8.75 14.52
CA GLU A 295 10.08 -9.49 14.69
C GLU A 295 10.20 -10.70 13.75
N LYS A 296 9.08 -11.31 13.37
CA LYS A 296 9.09 -12.42 12.42
C LYS A 296 9.62 -12.04 11.04
N TYR A 297 9.63 -10.75 10.67
CA TYR A 297 10.17 -10.20 9.41
C TYR A 297 11.45 -9.39 9.59
N ASN A 298 11.73 -8.92 10.80
CA ASN A 298 12.89 -8.09 11.11
C ASN A 298 14.21 -8.87 10.98
N ASN A 299 15.23 -8.27 10.36
CA ASN A 299 16.53 -8.89 10.06
C ASN A 299 16.42 -10.14 9.18
N LYS A 300 15.47 -10.15 8.25
CA LYS A 300 15.23 -11.28 7.35
C LYS A 300 15.00 -10.82 5.92
N VAL A 301 15.30 -11.70 4.98
CA VAL A 301 14.94 -11.52 3.57
C VAL A 301 13.50 -11.96 3.40
N ASN A 302 12.60 -11.00 3.17
CA ASN A 302 11.23 -11.29 2.79
C ASN A 302 11.18 -11.64 1.31
N VAL A 303 10.48 -12.72 0.98
CA VAL A 303 10.26 -13.16 -0.40
C VAL A 303 8.79 -12.97 -0.74
N HIS A 304 8.55 -12.12 -1.74
CA HIS A 304 7.22 -11.82 -2.24
C HIS A 304 7.08 -12.29 -3.69
N THR A 305 5.85 -12.60 -4.11
CA THR A 305 5.49 -12.74 -5.52
C THR A 305 4.56 -11.62 -5.98
N SER A 306 4.58 -11.32 -7.27
CA SER A 306 3.65 -10.39 -7.92
C SER A 306 3.26 -10.90 -9.31
N SER A 307 2.09 -10.50 -9.80
CA SER A 307 1.51 -10.93 -11.07
C SER A 307 2.27 -10.36 -12.28
N VAL A 308 2.70 -11.22 -13.21
CA VAL A 308 3.47 -10.86 -14.41
C VAL A 308 2.77 -9.81 -15.30
N PRO A 309 1.48 -9.96 -15.67
CA PRO A 309 0.80 -9.00 -16.53
C PRO A 309 0.84 -7.56 -16.02
N GLU A 310 0.79 -7.36 -14.71
CA GLU A 310 0.72 -6.03 -14.10
C GLU A 310 2.08 -5.49 -13.71
N ASP A 311 3.00 -6.38 -13.35
CA ASP A 311 4.35 -6.06 -12.92
C ASP A 311 5.29 -5.78 -14.10
N ASN A 312 4.99 -6.33 -15.28
CA ASN A 312 5.78 -6.13 -16.50
C ASN A 312 5.15 -5.13 -17.50
N ALA A 313 3.92 -4.67 -17.28
CA ALA A 313 3.29 -3.70 -18.15
C ALA A 313 3.49 -2.28 -17.61
N ASP A 314 4.11 -1.42 -18.42
CA ASP A 314 4.35 -0.01 -18.09
C ASP A 314 3.06 0.82 -17.89
N SER A 315 1.89 0.26 -18.21
CA SER A 315 0.61 0.97 -18.17
C SER A 315 -0.59 0.09 -17.76
N ALA A 316 -0.36 -1.11 -17.21
CA ALA A 316 -1.48 -2.00 -16.94
C ALA A 316 -2.45 -1.38 -15.93
N LEU A 317 -3.68 -1.26 -16.41
CA LEU A 317 -4.88 -1.12 -15.61
C LEU A 317 -4.79 -2.06 -14.41
N ILE A 318 -5.07 -1.53 -13.23
CA ILE A 318 -5.18 -2.34 -12.02
C ILE A 318 -6.31 -3.33 -12.26
N ASP A 319 -5.99 -4.62 -12.39
CA ASP A 319 -6.99 -5.66 -12.35
C ASP A 319 -7.06 -6.20 -10.92
N SER A 320 -8.04 -5.72 -10.16
CA SER A 320 -8.29 -6.18 -8.78
C SER A 320 -8.50 -7.68 -8.64
N SER A 321 -8.78 -8.40 -9.73
CA SER A 321 -8.89 -9.86 -9.70
C SER A 321 -7.54 -10.59 -9.82
N ASN A 322 -6.48 -9.91 -10.27
CA ASN A 322 -5.18 -10.52 -10.59
C ASN A 322 -3.97 -9.91 -9.84
N THR A 323 -4.08 -8.70 -9.27
CA THR A 323 -2.97 -8.06 -8.52
C THR A 323 -2.94 -8.50 -7.07
N GLN A 324 -2.05 -9.42 -6.74
CA GLN A 324 -1.89 -9.90 -5.37
C GLN A 324 -0.41 -10.04 -5.02
N PRO A 325 0.27 -8.95 -4.60
CA PRO A 325 1.54 -9.06 -3.92
C PRO A 325 1.39 -10.03 -2.75
N GLU A 326 2.19 -11.10 -2.74
CA GLU A 326 2.01 -12.20 -1.81
C GLU A 326 3.32 -12.53 -1.12
N ILE A 327 3.38 -12.49 0.21
CA ILE A 327 4.55 -12.99 0.94
C ILE A 327 4.53 -14.51 0.96
N ILE A 328 5.59 -15.14 0.43
CA ILE A 328 5.68 -16.60 0.30
C ILE A 328 6.81 -17.21 1.14
N ALA A 329 7.76 -16.40 1.61
CA ALA A 329 8.78 -16.84 2.55
C ALA A 329 9.39 -15.69 3.35
N THR A 330 10.04 -16.04 4.45
CA THR A 330 10.85 -15.11 5.25
C THR A 330 12.11 -15.83 5.71
N LEU A 331 13.26 -15.42 5.20
CA LEU A 331 14.53 -16.14 5.33
C LEU A 331 15.43 -15.43 6.36
N ALA A 332 15.72 -16.10 7.47
CA ALA A 332 16.74 -15.64 8.41
C ALA A 332 18.14 -15.78 7.80
N LYS A 333 19.18 -15.28 8.46
CA LYS A 333 20.58 -15.55 8.04
C LYS A 333 20.88 -17.05 7.98
N ASN A 334 21.81 -17.45 7.11
CA ASN A 334 22.25 -18.84 6.95
C ASN A 334 21.10 -19.84 6.69
N THR A 335 20.07 -19.41 5.96
CA THR A 335 18.89 -20.21 5.63
C THR A 335 18.88 -20.53 4.15
N ALA A 336 18.48 -21.75 3.79
CA ALA A 336 18.23 -22.16 2.41
C ALA A 336 16.72 -22.29 2.17
N TRP A 337 16.28 -21.87 0.99
CA TRP A 337 14.89 -21.97 0.58
C TRP A 337 14.80 -22.19 -0.93
N THR A 338 13.80 -22.94 -1.36
CA THR A 338 13.61 -23.30 -2.77
C THR A 338 12.19 -22.97 -3.20
N TYR A 339 12.08 -22.24 -4.31
CA TYR A 339 10.83 -22.03 -5.02
C TYR A 339 10.79 -22.90 -6.26
N GLY A 340 10.29 -24.13 -6.09
CA GLY A 340 10.24 -25.14 -7.15
C GLY A 340 9.47 -24.66 -8.39
N ALA A 341 8.39 -23.90 -8.19
CA ALA A 341 7.56 -23.37 -9.28
C ALA A 341 8.33 -22.44 -10.24
N ALA A 342 9.35 -21.71 -9.77
CA ALA A 342 10.22 -20.90 -10.63
C ALA A 342 11.57 -21.55 -10.98
N ARG A 343 11.85 -22.73 -10.42
CA ARG A 343 13.18 -23.37 -10.39
C ARG A 343 14.29 -22.48 -9.84
N VAL A 344 13.98 -21.79 -8.73
CA VAL A 344 14.90 -20.88 -8.05
C VAL A 344 15.25 -21.42 -6.67
N ALA A 345 16.53 -21.47 -6.36
CA ALA A 345 17.05 -21.71 -5.03
C ALA A 345 17.66 -20.41 -4.47
N VAL A 346 17.35 -20.10 -3.22
CA VAL A 346 17.83 -18.92 -2.50
C VAL A 346 18.56 -19.39 -1.25
N ARG A 347 19.73 -18.83 -0.99
CA ARG A 347 20.41 -18.95 0.30
C ARG A 347 20.74 -17.58 0.84
N THR A 348 20.55 -17.37 2.12
CA THR A 348 21.05 -16.21 2.84
C THR A 348 22.37 -16.58 3.52
N GLY A 349 23.35 -15.69 3.50
CA GLY A 349 24.58 -15.81 4.27
C GLY A 349 24.49 -15.02 5.58
N ASP A 350 25.64 -14.58 6.07
CA ASP A 350 25.75 -13.66 7.19
C ASP A 350 25.51 -12.20 6.78
N PHE A 351 25.33 -11.35 7.78
CA PHE A 351 25.36 -9.91 7.62
C PHE A 351 26.81 -9.46 7.42
N VAL A 352 27.07 -8.69 6.36
CA VAL A 352 28.39 -8.08 6.10
C VAL A 352 28.58 -6.85 6.99
N ASP A 353 27.49 -6.16 7.28
CA ASP A 353 27.41 -5.06 8.26
C ASP A 353 26.00 -4.99 8.85
N ALA A 354 25.70 -3.95 9.63
CA ALA A 354 24.39 -3.80 10.29
C ALA A 354 23.19 -3.78 9.34
N ASN A 355 23.39 -3.43 8.07
CA ASN A 355 22.35 -3.11 7.10
C ASN A 355 22.43 -3.93 5.80
N ASN A 356 23.38 -4.85 5.67
CA ASN A 356 23.61 -5.61 4.44
C ASN A 356 23.74 -7.10 4.73
N ILE A 357 22.99 -7.93 4.00
CA ILE A 357 23.05 -9.40 4.07
C ILE A 357 23.53 -9.99 2.75
N GLU A 358 24.32 -11.05 2.81
CA GLU A 358 24.65 -11.83 1.62
C GLU A 358 23.44 -12.67 1.17
N VAL A 359 23.11 -12.60 -0.12
CA VAL A 359 22.06 -13.42 -0.74
C VAL A 359 22.62 -14.12 -1.96
N PHE A 360 22.39 -15.42 -2.04
CA PHE A 360 22.82 -16.28 -3.13
C PHE A 360 21.58 -16.79 -3.85
N VAL A 361 21.50 -16.55 -5.17
CA VAL A 361 20.36 -17.00 -5.99
C VAL A 361 20.88 -17.92 -7.09
N CYS A 362 20.25 -19.08 -7.27
CA CYS A 362 20.58 -20.06 -8.29
C CYS A 362 19.33 -20.46 -9.08
N ARG A 363 19.44 -20.52 -10.41
CA ARG A 363 18.46 -21.15 -11.28
C ARG A 363 18.90 -22.59 -11.53
N PHE A 364 18.06 -23.55 -11.17
CA PHE A 364 18.37 -24.96 -11.33
C PHE A 364 17.57 -25.63 -12.44
N GLN A 365 18.11 -26.70 -13.01
CA GLN A 365 17.44 -27.47 -14.05
C GLN A 365 16.46 -28.50 -13.48
N SER A 366 16.95 -29.34 -12.57
CA SER A 366 16.20 -30.48 -12.02
C SER A 366 16.00 -30.35 -10.52
N SER A 367 17.07 -30.08 -9.75
CA SER A 367 16.98 -29.95 -8.30
C SER A 367 17.81 -28.78 -7.77
N SER A 368 17.31 -28.15 -6.71
CA SER A 368 18.06 -27.14 -5.95
C SER A 368 19.37 -27.67 -5.33
N SER A 369 19.51 -28.99 -5.19
CA SER A 369 20.76 -29.65 -4.76
C SER A 369 21.88 -29.55 -5.79
N ASP A 370 21.55 -29.30 -7.06
CA ASP A 370 22.53 -29.22 -8.14
C ASP A 370 23.31 -27.89 -8.09
N CYS A 371 22.75 -26.90 -7.40
CA CYS A 371 23.33 -25.57 -7.24
C CYS A 371 24.63 -25.59 -6.42
N ARG A 372 25.71 -25.09 -7.01
CA ARG A 372 27.04 -25.00 -6.38
C ARG A 372 27.36 -23.57 -5.97
N MET A 373 27.96 -23.41 -4.79
CA MET A 373 28.47 -22.12 -4.34
C MET A 373 29.61 -21.65 -5.26
N PRO A 374 29.76 -20.33 -5.48
CA PRO A 374 30.84 -19.76 -6.27
C PRO A 374 32.22 -20.01 -5.64
#